data_AF-A0A0F9L950-F1
#
_entry.id   AF-A0A0F9L950-F1
#
_cell.length_a   1.000
_cell.length_b   1.000
_cell.length_c   1.000
_cell.angle_alpha   90.00
_cell.angle_beta   90.00
_cell.angle_gamma   90.00
#
_symmetry.space_group_name_H-M   'P 1'
#
loop_
_entity.id
_entity.type
_entity.pdbx_description
1 polymer ?
#
loop_
_entity_poly.entity_id
_entity_poly.type
_entity_poly.pdbx_seq_one_letter_code
_entity_poly.pdbx_strand_id
1 'polypeptide(L)'
;MGKKKNLTSFMISELKKEIAEGNKSALMNFWLKIEKLGTPLIEPIQEDKRHKLVTFVIQADSDTNNAVVICSLANQDDVVSNNICERIEKTDVFYKSFLVLNGTRTIYTVSKNNSLKFSRFYDNLMHNGDTLAPDPYNPKRFTQRYRREGKKFVVEYSVLEMPSAIPLKWIKQKKNVIPGNLIRVDFYSNILNTKRQIWIYTPNNFDLNNKPSHLVIIFDGKAFIEFTQAPLILDNLQAENKIPPVVAIFIQNYSGFSRG
;
A
#
# COMPACT_ATOMS: atom_id res chain seq x y z
N MET A 1 31.29 -2.29 -2.41
CA MET A 1 30.35 -2.12 -1.28
C MET A 1 30.60 -0.76 -0.63
N GLY A 2 29.83 0.27 -1.01
CA GLY A 2 29.97 1.59 -0.39
C GLY A 2 29.42 1.55 1.04
N LYS A 3 30.15 2.16 1.99
CA LYS A 3 29.69 2.36 3.37
C LYS A 3 28.26 2.92 3.34
N LYS A 4 27.28 2.19 3.91
CA LYS A 4 25.95 2.77 4.19
C LYS A 4 26.19 3.97 5.12
N LYS A 5 26.12 5.19 4.59
CA LYS A 5 25.95 6.39 5.42
C LYS A 5 24.68 6.14 6.24
N ASN A 6 24.77 6.16 7.57
CA ASN A 6 23.59 6.16 8.41
C ASN A 6 22.86 7.48 8.13
N LEU A 7 21.86 7.42 7.26
CA LEU A 7 21.01 8.56 6.94
C LEU A 7 19.95 8.66 8.02
N THR A 8 20.08 9.69 8.84
CA THR A 8 19.11 10.03 9.89
C THR A 8 18.29 11.22 9.41
N SER A 9 17.00 11.20 9.73
CA SER A 9 16.11 12.34 9.49
C SER A 9 16.66 13.62 10.11
N PHE A 10 16.58 14.73 9.39
CA PHE A 10 17.00 16.04 9.91
C PHE A 10 16.11 16.42 11.09
N MET A 11 14.79 16.28 10.96
CA MET A 11 13.87 16.61 12.06
C MET A 11 14.06 15.71 13.29
N ILE A 12 14.33 14.42 13.10
CA ILE A 12 14.66 13.52 14.23
C ILE A 12 16.00 13.92 14.87
N SER A 13 16.99 14.29 14.06
CA SER A 13 18.31 14.70 14.56
C SER A 13 18.23 16.03 15.33
N GLU A 14 17.46 16.99 14.83
CA GLU A 14 17.19 18.27 15.48
C GLU A 14 16.49 18.05 16.84
N LEU A 15 15.43 17.24 16.88
CA LEU A 15 14.74 16.90 18.14
C LEU A 15 15.70 16.25 19.15
N LYS A 16 16.50 15.26 18.73
CA LYS A 16 17.49 14.62 19.61
C LYS A 16 18.48 15.64 20.20
N LYS A 17 18.93 16.59 19.38
CA LYS A 17 19.84 17.66 19.81
C LYS A 17 19.17 18.59 20.82
N GLU A 18 17.97 19.09 20.54
CA GLU A 18 17.24 19.99 21.44
C GLU A 18 16.97 19.34 22.81
N ILE A 19 16.64 18.05 22.82
CA ILE A 19 16.46 17.29 24.07
C ILE A 19 17.77 17.16 24.85
N ALA A 20 18.87 16.85 24.16
CA ALA A 20 20.20 16.75 24.79
C ALA A 20 20.66 18.09 25.39
N GLU A 21 20.27 19.21 24.79
CA GLU A 21 20.52 20.56 25.28
C GLU A 21 19.57 21.00 26.41
N GLY A 22 18.62 20.14 26.82
CA GLY A 22 17.70 20.39 27.92
C GLY A 22 16.51 21.29 27.57
N ASN A 23 16.20 21.48 26.27
CA ASN A 23 15.05 22.26 25.85
C ASN A 23 13.74 21.55 26.20
N LYS A 24 13.09 22.01 27.29
CA LYS A 24 11.83 21.44 27.80
C LYS A 24 10.65 21.55 26.83
N SER A 25 10.71 22.47 25.86
CA SER A 25 9.65 22.68 24.86
C SER A 25 9.83 21.89 23.56
N ALA A 26 10.99 21.24 23.38
CA ALA A 26 11.37 20.55 22.14
C ALA A 26 10.33 19.53 21.68
N LEU A 27 9.88 18.67 22.62
CA LEU A 27 8.94 17.59 22.31
C LEU A 27 7.55 18.12 21.92
N MET A 28 7.05 19.12 22.65
CA MET A 28 5.78 19.78 22.34
C MET A 28 5.85 20.46 20.97
N ASN A 29 6.93 21.20 20.69
CA ASN A 29 7.13 21.86 19.40
C ASN A 29 7.25 20.86 18.25
N PHE A 30 7.88 19.70 18.49
CA PHE A 30 7.96 18.62 17.52
C PHE A 30 6.58 18.07 17.17
N TRP A 31 5.74 17.74 18.16
CA TRP A 31 4.40 17.23 17.89
C TRP A 31 3.50 18.28 17.20
N LEU A 32 3.61 19.56 17.56
CA LEU A 32 2.94 20.65 16.83
C LEU A 32 3.39 20.75 15.37
N LYS A 33 4.69 20.54 15.09
CA LYS A 33 5.20 20.45 13.72
C LYS A 33 4.61 19.23 12.99
N ILE A 34 4.56 18.06 13.64
CA ILE A 34 3.99 16.83 13.08
C ILE A 34 2.50 16.99 12.75
N GLU A 35 1.71 17.58 13.65
CA GLU A 35 0.29 17.86 13.41
C GLU A 35 0.06 18.75 12.19
N LYS A 36 0.94 19.73 11.97
CA LYS A 36 0.85 20.65 10.83
C LYS A 36 1.34 20.05 9.52
N LEU A 37 2.43 19.28 9.55
CA LEU A 37 3.08 18.72 8.34
C LEU A 37 2.47 17.38 7.91
N GLY A 38 1.98 16.61 8.87
CA GLY A 38 1.59 15.22 8.72
C GLY A 38 2.78 14.27 8.61
N THR A 39 2.45 12.99 8.41
CA THR A 39 3.40 11.87 8.35
C THR A 39 3.13 10.97 7.14
N PRO A 40 4.13 10.19 6.69
CA PRO A 40 5.53 10.19 7.15
C PRO A 40 6.28 11.43 6.66
N LEU A 41 7.39 11.75 7.32
CA LEU A 41 8.29 12.83 6.93
C LEU A 41 9.03 12.45 5.64
N ILE A 42 9.15 13.38 4.69
CA ILE A 42 9.82 13.14 3.42
C ILE A 42 10.92 14.19 3.24
N GLU A 43 12.16 13.77 3.40
CA GLU A 43 13.32 14.68 3.42
C GLU A 43 14.25 14.44 2.22
N PRO A 44 14.83 15.52 1.64
CA PRO A 44 15.87 15.37 0.62
C PRO A 44 17.13 14.74 1.21
N ILE A 45 17.88 14.02 0.36
CA ILE A 45 19.20 13.51 0.70
C ILE A 45 20.22 14.31 -0.10
N GLN A 46 21.26 14.80 0.57
CA GLN A 46 22.35 15.51 -0.10
C GLN A 46 22.95 14.63 -1.20
N GLU A 47 23.10 15.19 -2.40
CA GLU A 47 23.66 14.53 -3.59
C GLU A 47 22.87 13.34 -4.16
N ASP A 48 21.75 12.92 -3.55
CA ASP A 48 20.86 11.91 -4.12
C ASP A 48 19.55 12.55 -4.63
N LYS A 49 19.43 12.65 -5.95
CA LYS A 49 18.24 13.16 -6.63
C LYS A 49 17.20 12.08 -6.94
N ARG A 50 17.52 10.80 -6.76
CA ARG A 50 16.64 9.66 -7.09
C ARG A 50 15.85 9.18 -5.88
N HIS A 51 16.41 9.32 -4.69
CA HIS A 51 15.76 8.90 -3.45
C HIS A 51 15.43 10.08 -2.53
N LYS A 52 14.54 9.80 -1.60
CA LYS A 52 14.27 10.61 -0.41
C LYS A 52 14.41 9.74 0.82
N LEU A 53 14.68 10.37 1.95
CA LEU A 53 14.58 9.72 3.25
C LEU A 53 13.13 9.85 3.71
N VAL A 54 12.44 8.73 3.85
CA VAL A 54 11.07 8.70 4.37
C VAL A 54 11.12 8.20 5.81
N THR A 55 10.66 9.02 6.75
CA THR A 55 10.70 8.73 8.18
C THR A 55 9.29 8.64 8.74
N PHE A 56 8.90 7.44 9.12
CA PHE A 56 7.69 7.17 9.87
C PHE A 56 7.89 7.60 11.32
N VAL A 57 6.92 8.30 11.89
CA VAL A 57 6.94 8.79 13.26
C VAL A 57 5.70 8.26 13.98
N ILE A 58 5.91 7.66 15.14
CA ILE A 58 4.86 7.00 15.91
C ILE A 58 4.88 7.59 17.32
N GLN A 59 3.75 8.13 17.76
CA GLN A 59 3.58 8.58 19.14
C GLN A 59 3.25 7.39 20.04
N ALA A 60 4.06 7.20 21.08
CA ALA A 60 3.85 6.21 22.12
C ALA A 60 2.92 6.74 23.21
N ASP A 61 2.13 5.84 23.78
CA ASP A 61 1.53 6.03 25.11
C ASP A 61 2.43 5.39 26.19
N SER A 62 1.97 5.41 27.44
CA SER A 62 2.70 4.81 28.58
C SER A 62 2.97 3.32 28.41
N ASP A 63 2.11 2.62 27.66
CA ASP A 63 2.10 1.17 27.57
C ASP A 63 2.77 0.66 26.27
N THR A 64 3.25 1.59 25.42
CA THR A 64 3.93 1.27 24.17
C THR A 64 5.40 0.92 24.40
N ASN A 65 5.70 -0.38 24.37
CA ASN A 65 7.04 -0.94 24.53
C ASN A 65 7.83 -1.03 23.22
N ASN A 66 7.16 -1.31 22.10
CA ASN A 66 7.78 -1.37 20.78
C ASN A 66 6.81 -0.89 19.69
N ALA A 67 7.34 -0.55 18.52
CA ALA A 67 6.54 -0.24 17.34
C ALA A 67 7.19 -0.79 16.08
N VAL A 68 6.37 -1.32 15.17
CA VAL A 68 6.81 -1.85 13.87
C VAL A 68 6.00 -1.18 12.75
N VAL A 69 6.69 -0.68 11.73
CA VAL A 69 6.05 -0.17 10.51
C VAL A 69 5.84 -1.33 9.53
N ILE A 70 4.60 -1.70 9.28
CA ILE A 70 4.28 -2.75 8.31
C ILE A 70 4.04 -2.10 6.95
N CYS A 71 5.04 -2.18 6.07
CA CYS A 71 5.00 -1.61 4.72
C CYS A 71 5.79 -2.46 3.72
N SER A 72 5.55 -2.25 2.42
CA SER A 72 6.28 -2.94 1.34
C SER A 72 7.61 -2.28 0.94
N LEU A 73 8.10 -1.28 1.71
CA LEU A 73 9.41 -0.66 1.49
C LEU A 73 10.58 -1.52 1.99
N ALA A 74 10.28 -2.57 2.74
CA ALA A 74 11.26 -3.48 3.30
C ALA A 74 11.00 -4.93 2.85
N ASN A 75 11.89 -5.83 3.26
CA ASN A 75 11.75 -7.24 2.94
C ASN A 75 10.41 -7.79 3.48
N GLN A 76 9.59 -8.36 2.59
CA GLN A 76 8.30 -8.93 2.96
C GLN A 76 8.41 -10.35 3.55
N ASP A 77 9.56 -10.99 3.37
CA ASP A 77 9.86 -12.30 3.99
C ASP A 77 10.10 -12.17 5.49
N ASP A 78 10.59 -10.99 5.92
CA ASP A 78 10.82 -10.66 7.32
C ASP A 78 10.55 -9.18 7.58
N VAL A 79 9.32 -8.92 8.02
CA VAL A 79 8.88 -7.58 8.42
C VAL A 79 9.64 -7.09 9.66
N VAL A 80 9.99 -7.97 10.58
CA VAL A 80 10.45 -7.57 11.91
C VAL A 80 11.89 -7.06 11.86
N SER A 81 12.82 -7.80 11.26
CA SER A 81 14.24 -7.44 11.33
C SER A 81 14.57 -6.07 10.75
N ASN A 82 13.78 -5.61 9.77
CA ASN A 82 14.05 -4.35 9.09
C ASN A 82 13.09 -3.22 9.46
N ASN A 83 11.98 -3.48 10.15
CA ASN A 83 10.93 -2.46 10.35
C ASN A 83 10.63 -2.09 11.80
N ILE A 84 11.31 -2.69 12.78
CA ILE A 84 11.25 -2.22 14.17
C ILE A 84 11.73 -0.76 14.20
N CYS A 85 10.94 0.07 14.87
CA CYS A 85 11.20 1.48 15.09
C CYS A 85 12.18 1.67 16.25
N GLU A 86 13.01 2.69 16.14
CA GLU A 86 13.88 3.16 17.21
C GLU A 86 13.12 4.15 18.09
N ARG A 87 13.30 4.08 19.41
CA ARG A 87 12.78 5.10 20.33
C ARG A 87 13.81 6.18 20.55
N ILE A 88 13.40 7.44 20.53
CA ILE A 88 14.22 8.51 21.10
C ILE A 88 14.18 8.35 22.62
N GLU A 89 15.35 8.26 23.26
CA GLU A 89 15.42 7.97 24.70
C GLU A 89 14.60 8.98 25.53
N LYS A 90 13.84 8.45 26.50
CA LYS A 90 13.01 9.23 27.42
C LYS A 90 11.93 10.11 26.76
N THR A 91 11.51 9.79 25.53
CA THR A 91 10.36 10.44 24.88
C THR A 91 9.31 9.44 24.45
N ASP A 92 8.17 9.96 24.00
CA ASP A 92 7.10 9.22 23.35
C ASP A 92 7.31 9.04 21.83
N VAL A 93 8.50 9.31 21.30
CA VAL A 93 8.75 9.29 19.85
C VAL A 93 9.44 7.99 19.44
N PHE A 94 8.73 7.15 18.69
CA PHE A 94 9.33 6.09 17.88
C PHE A 94 9.46 6.55 16.42
N TYR A 95 10.52 6.11 15.75
CA TYR A 95 10.71 6.41 14.32
C TYR A 95 11.36 5.27 13.55
N LYS A 96 11.09 5.25 12.24
CA LYS A 96 11.80 4.38 11.29
C LYS A 96 11.99 5.08 9.96
N SER A 97 13.23 5.06 9.46
CA SER A 97 13.58 5.70 8.18
C SER A 97 13.91 4.69 7.10
N PHE A 98 13.46 4.97 5.88
CA PHE A 98 13.76 4.19 4.67
C PHE A 98 14.28 5.09 3.56
N LEU A 99 15.20 4.57 2.76
CA LEU A 99 15.55 5.14 1.46
C LEU A 99 14.46 4.76 0.46
N VAL A 100 13.75 5.75 -0.07
CA VAL A 100 12.60 5.51 -0.95
C VAL A 100 12.81 6.19 -2.29
N LEU A 101 12.58 5.45 -3.37
CA LEU A 101 12.63 5.98 -4.73
C LEU A 101 11.59 7.09 -4.92
N ASN A 102 11.99 8.14 -5.62
CA ASN A 102 11.05 9.14 -6.11
C ASN A 102 9.93 8.48 -6.91
N GLY A 103 8.72 9.03 -6.79
CA GLY A 103 7.54 8.49 -7.46
C GLY A 103 6.87 7.30 -6.76
N THR A 104 7.45 6.78 -5.67
CA THR A 104 6.86 5.67 -4.92
C THR A 104 5.47 6.03 -4.38
N ARG A 105 4.53 5.11 -4.55
CA ARG A 105 3.24 5.12 -3.86
C ARG A 105 3.07 3.75 -3.22
N THR A 106 2.80 3.71 -1.93
CA THR A 106 2.56 2.47 -1.19
C THR A 106 1.67 2.72 0.01
N ILE A 107 1.26 1.65 0.67
CA ILE A 107 0.47 1.66 1.89
C ILE A 107 1.32 1.15 3.06
N TYR A 108 0.98 1.60 4.26
CA TYR A 108 1.60 1.14 5.50
C TYR A 108 0.62 1.19 6.66
N THR A 109 0.86 0.37 7.68
CA THR A 109 0.15 0.43 8.95
C THR A 109 1.17 0.28 10.09
N VAL A 110 0.83 0.72 11.29
CA VAL A 110 1.72 0.65 12.45
C VAL A 110 1.19 -0.39 13.42
N SER A 111 2.07 -1.23 13.92
CA SER A 111 1.78 -2.15 15.03
C SER A 111 2.50 -1.68 16.28
N LYS A 112 1.77 -1.11 17.24
CA LYS A 112 2.31 -0.80 18.59
C LYS A 112 2.24 -2.05 19.46
N ASN A 113 3.25 -2.32 20.27
CA ASN A 113 3.34 -3.57 21.05
C ASN A 113 3.23 -4.83 20.17
N ASN A 114 3.94 -4.82 19.03
CA ASN A 114 4.01 -5.99 18.14
C ASN A 114 4.59 -7.19 18.91
N SER A 115 4.13 -8.39 18.57
CA SER A 115 4.64 -9.65 19.14
C SER A 115 6.11 -9.95 18.80
N LEU A 116 6.67 -9.24 17.80
CA LEU A 116 8.02 -9.40 17.28
C LEU A 116 8.35 -10.82 16.78
N LYS A 117 7.33 -11.63 16.54
CA LYS A 117 7.49 -12.97 15.95
C LYS A 117 8.01 -12.81 14.53
N PHE A 118 9.11 -13.50 14.23
CA PHE A 118 9.59 -13.63 12.86
C PHE A 118 8.48 -14.24 12.01
N SER A 119 8.02 -13.48 11.02
CA SER A 119 6.83 -13.84 10.24
C SER A 119 6.84 -13.09 8.93
N ARG A 120 6.33 -13.73 7.88
CA ARG A 120 6.08 -13.06 6.60
C ARG A 120 5.03 -11.98 6.77
N PHE A 121 4.98 -11.07 5.80
CA PHE A 121 4.06 -9.92 5.80
C PHE A 121 2.63 -10.23 6.27
N TYR A 122 1.96 -11.18 5.62
CA TYR A 122 0.57 -11.50 5.94
C TYR A 122 0.40 -12.26 7.26
N ASP A 123 1.38 -13.05 7.68
CA ASP A 123 1.34 -13.73 8.98
C ASP A 123 1.48 -12.70 10.10
N ASN A 124 2.33 -11.68 9.91
CA ASN A 124 2.48 -10.59 10.86
C ASN A 124 1.17 -9.82 11.03
N LEU A 125 0.48 -9.51 9.93
CA LEU A 125 -0.83 -8.85 9.96
C LEU A 125 -1.87 -9.66 10.74
N MET A 126 -1.89 -10.98 10.55
CA MET A 126 -2.85 -11.86 11.24
C MET A 126 -2.54 -12.01 12.73
N HIS A 127 -1.26 -12.19 13.10
CA HIS A 127 -0.86 -12.36 14.50
C HIS A 127 -0.99 -11.09 15.32
N ASN A 128 -0.87 -9.92 14.69
CA ASN A 128 -0.83 -8.63 15.37
C ASN A 128 -2.05 -7.78 15.05
N GLY A 129 -3.14 -8.36 14.53
CA GLY A 129 -4.33 -7.64 14.04
C GLY A 129 -4.86 -6.58 15.00
N ASP A 130 -4.94 -6.91 16.29
CA ASP A 130 -5.48 -6.02 17.35
C ASP A 130 -4.57 -4.83 17.68
N THR A 131 -3.31 -4.87 17.23
CA THR A 131 -2.33 -3.80 17.44
C THR A 131 -2.16 -2.89 16.23
N LEU A 132 -2.77 -3.24 15.10
CA LEU A 132 -2.63 -2.51 13.86
C LEU A 132 -3.49 -1.25 13.90
N ALA A 133 -2.86 -0.11 13.63
CA ALA A 133 -3.56 1.15 13.46
C ALA A 133 -2.95 1.95 12.30
N PRO A 134 -3.79 2.64 11.50
CA PRO A 134 -3.27 3.60 10.54
C PRO A 134 -2.60 4.76 11.29
N ASP A 135 -1.66 5.41 10.63
CA ASP A 135 -0.98 6.58 11.14
C ASP A 135 -1.96 7.76 11.32
N PRO A 136 -2.15 8.27 12.56
CA PRO A 136 -3.13 9.30 12.84
C PRO A 136 -2.80 10.64 12.18
N TYR A 137 -1.52 10.93 11.90
CA TYR A 137 -1.07 12.20 11.31
C TYR A 137 -0.97 12.16 9.78
N ASN A 138 -1.29 11.02 9.16
CA ASN A 138 -1.50 10.93 7.72
C ASN A 138 -3.01 10.99 7.45
N PRO A 139 -3.57 11.90 6.64
CA PRO A 139 -5.02 11.89 6.35
C PRO A 139 -5.40 10.88 5.24
N LYS A 140 -4.43 10.38 4.47
CA LYS A 140 -4.70 9.46 3.35
C LYS A 140 -4.85 8.03 3.88
N ARG A 141 -6.01 7.42 3.64
CA ARG A 141 -6.36 6.08 4.10
C ARG A 141 -6.54 5.11 2.94
N PHE A 142 -6.28 3.83 3.23
CA PHE A 142 -6.62 2.72 2.35
C PHE A 142 -7.05 1.52 3.19
N THR A 143 -8.23 0.97 2.90
CA THR A 143 -8.76 -0.19 3.65
C THR A 143 -8.72 -1.42 2.78
N GLN A 144 -8.09 -2.48 3.27
CA GLN A 144 -8.02 -3.76 2.56
C GLN A 144 -8.71 -4.86 3.36
N ARG A 145 -9.52 -5.66 2.66
CA ARG A 145 -10.18 -6.84 3.20
C ARG A 145 -9.41 -8.07 2.77
N TYR A 146 -8.98 -8.86 3.73
CA TYR A 146 -8.23 -10.09 3.51
C TYR A 146 -9.11 -11.31 3.77
N ARG A 147 -8.84 -12.37 3.00
CA ARG A 147 -9.32 -13.71 3.28
C ARG A 147 -8.15 -14.68 3.18
N ARG A 148 -7.77 -15.31 4.30
CA ARG A 148 -6.67 -16.27 4.36
C ARG A 148 -6.97 -17.35 5.37
N GLU A 149 -6.74 -18.61 5.02
CA GLU A 149 -6.98 -19.76 5.91
C GLU A 149 -8.40 -19.78 6.49
N GLY A 150 -9.40 -19.43 5.67
CA GLY A 150 -10.80 -19.34 6.10
C GLY A 150 -11.13 -18.10 6.95
N LYS A 151 -10.13 -17.40 7.49
CA LYS A 151 -10.30 -16.18 8.28
C LYS A 151 -10.50 -14.97 7.37
N LYS A 152 -11.40 -14.08 7.78
CA LYS A 152 -11.61 -12.76 7.18
C LYS A 152 -11.11 -11.72 8.18
N PHE A 153 -10.33 -10.77 7.71
CA PHE A 153 -9.90 -9.64 8.53
C PHE A 153 -9.77 -8.39 7.67
N VAL A 154 -9.89 -7.23 8.31
CA VAL A 154 -9.78 -5.92 7.66
C VAL A 154 -8.56 -5.23 8.25
N VAL A 155 -7.75 -4.62 7.40
CA VAL A 155 -6.64 -3.78 7.85
C VAL A 155 -6.82 -2.41 7.23
N GLU A 156 -6.73 -1.40 8.09
CA GLU A 156 -6.64 0.00 7.70
C GLU A 156 -5.18 0.41 7.59
N TYR A 157 -4.86 1.03 6.47
CA TYR A 157 -3.55 1.54 6.15
C TYR A 157 -3.59 3.06 5.97
N SER A 158 -2.46 3.68 6.23
CA SER A 158 -2.12 5.00 5.72
C SER A 158 -1.42 4.88 4.38
N VAL A 159 -1.52 5.91 3.54
CA VAL A 159 -0.91 5.93 2.20
C VAL A 159 0.34 6.80 2.21
N LEU A 160 1.48 6.22 1.88
CA LEU A 160 2.67 6.96 1.48
C LEU A 160 2.56 7.27 -0.01
N GLU A 161 2.54 8.56 -0.35
CA GLU A 161 2.58 9.03 -1.73
C GLU A 161 3.66 10.09 -1.86
N MET A 162 4.73 9.74 -2.59
CA MET A 162 5.82 10.69 -2.85
C MET A 162 5.32 11.88 -3.69
N PRO A 163 5.85 13.10 -3.51
CA PRO A 163 5.42 14.26 -4.28
C PRO A 163 5.53 14.09 -5.80
N SER A 164 6.48 13.29 -6.27
CA SER A 164 6.69 12.96 -7.69
C SER A 164 5.94 11.71 -8.16
N ALA A 165 5.02 11.15 -7.35
CA ALA A 165 4.24 9.97 -7.71
C ALA A 165 3.38 10.23 -8.94
N ILE A 166 3.43 9.31 -9.91
CA ILE A 166 2.65 9.43 -11.14
C ILE A 166 1.15 9.48 -10.77
N PRO A 167 0.39 10.46 -11.26
CA PRO A 167 -1.04 10.54 -11.00
C PRO A 167 -1.81 9.32 -11.50
N LEU A 168 -2.68 8.76 -10.67
CA LEU A 168 -3.57 7.64 -11.04
C LEU A 168 -4.77 8.16 -11.86
N LYS A 169 -4.51 8.59 -13.09
CA LYS A 169 -5.52 9.23 -13.95
C LYS A 169 -6.59 8.29 -14.51
N TRP A 170 -6.35 6.98 -14.46
CA TRP A 170 -7.22 5.96 -15.07
C TRP A 170 -8.24 5.34 -14.12
N ILE A 171 -8.10 5.57 -12.80
CA ILE A 171 -8.95 4.97 -11.77
C ILE A 171 -10.13 5.85 -11.36
N LYS A 172 -10.33 6.99 -12.03
CA LYS A 172 -11.45 7.91 -11.78
C LYS A 172 -12.40 7.86 -12.96
N GLN A 173 -13.71 7.80 -12.68
CA GLN A 173 -14.73 7.94 -13.72
C GLN A 173 -14.56 9.27 -14.45
N LYS A 174 -14.42 9.21 -15.78
CA LYS A 174 -14.41 10.40 -16.62
C LYS A 174 -15.83 10.69 -17.10
N LYS A 175 -16.24 11.97 -17.07
CA LYS A 175 -17.63 12.39 -17.31
C LYS A 175 -18.22 11.95 -18.66
N ASN A 176 -17.38 11.83 -19.69
CA ASN A 176 -17.80 11.54 -21.06
C ASN A 176 -17.46 10.11 -21.52
N VAL A 177 -17.14 9.22 -20.58
CA VAL A 177 -16.81 7.82 -20.89
C VAL A 177 -18.03 6.96 -20.59
N ILE A 178 -18.58 6.34 -21.63
CA ILE A 178 -19.68 5.38 -21.50
C ILE A 178 -19.08 4.05 -21.00
N PRO A 179 -19.52 3.52 -19.84
CA PRO A 179 -18.99 2.27 -19.31
C PRO A 179 -19.23 1.10 -20.25
N GLY A 180 -18.27 0.18 -20.31
CA GLY A 180 -18.49 -1.13 -20.90
C GLY A 180 -19.46 -1.99 -20.08
N ASN A 181 -19.81 -3.15 -20.63
CA ASN A 181 -20.63 -4.14 -19.97
C ASN A 181 -19.75 -5.18 -19.26
N LEU A 182 -20.17 -5.65 -18.08
CA LEU A 182 -19.48 -6.68 -17.32
C LEU A 182 -20.49 -7.74 -16.88
N ILE A 183 -20.38 -8.94 -17.45
CA ILE A 183 -21.23 -10.07 -17.06
C ILE A 183 -20.44 -11.10 -16.27
N ARG A 184 -21.13 -11.83 -15.40
CA ARG A 184 -20.54 -12.89 -14.58
C ARG A 184 -21.06 -14.24 -15.03
N VAL A 185 -20.16 -15.21 -15.20
CA VAL A 185 -20.48 -16.54 -15.72
C VAL A 185 -19.78 -17.61 -14.87
N ASP A 186 -20.48 -18.72 -14.63
CA ASP A 186 -19.87 -19.93 -14.07
C ASP A 186 -19.36 -20.81 -15.23
N PHE A 187 -18.04 -20.89 -15.36
CA PHE A 187 -17.37 -21.67 -16.40
C PHE A 187 -16.94 -23.04 -15.86
N TYR A 188 -17.37 -24.12 -16.50
CA TYR A 188 -16.90 -25.47 -16.17
C TYR A 188 -15.67 -25.83 -17.03
N SER A 189 -14.57 -26.18 -16.39
CA SER A 189 -13.35 -26.63 -17.05
C SER A 189 -13.30 -28.15 -17.09
N ASN A 190 -13.39 -28.74 -18.28
CA ASN A 190 -13.23 -30.19 -18.48
C ASN A 190 -11.82 -30.66 -18.08
N ILE A 191 -10.79 -29.84 -18.32
CA ILE A 191 -9.39 -30.16 -18.03
C ILE A 191 -9.15 -30.26 -16.52
N LEU A 192 -9.76 -29.36 -15.74
CA LEU A 192 -9.56 -29.31 -14.29
C LEU A 192 -10.72 -29.93 -13.50
N ASN A 193 -11.72 -30.46 -14.21
CA ASN A 193 -12.92 -31.05 -13.65
C ASN A 193 -13.57 -30.18 -12.53
N THR A 194 -13.65 -28.87 -12.75
CA THR A 194 -14.20 -27.93 -11.75
C THR A 194 -14.88 -26.72 -12.40
N LYS A 195 -15.83 -26.14 -11.68
CA LYS A 195 -16.40 -24.81 -12.00
C LYS A 195 -15.47 -23.71 -11.51
N ARG A 196 -15.40 -22.62 -12.27
CA ARG A 196 -14.76 -21.36 -11.90
C ARG A 196 -15.65 -20.20 -12.27
N GLN A 197 -15.69 -19.22 -11.39
CA GLN A 197 -16.33 -17.95 -11.66
C GLN A 197 -15.43 -17.12 -12.59
N ILE A 198 -15.99 -16.61 -13.66
CA ILE A 198 -15.33 -15.64 -14.54
C ILE A 198 -16.23 -14.42 -14.72
N TRP A 199 -15.61 -13.29 -15.09
CA TRP A 199 -16.34 -12.14 -15.61
C TRP A 199 -15.85 -11.82 -17.00
N ILE A 200 -16.79 -11.46 -17.87
CA ILE A 200 -16.52 -11.07 -19.25
C ILE A 200 -16.88 -9.59 -19.36
N TYR A 201 -15.87 -8.78 -19.64
CA TYR A 201 -16.01 -7.37 -19.95
C TYR A 201 -16.02 -7.18 -21.47
N THR A 202 -16.96 -6.37 -21.95
CA THR A 202 -17.04 -5.94 -23.35
C THR A 202 -17.19 -4.42 -23.41
N PRO A 203 -16.53 -3.73 -24.34
CA PRO A 203 -16.67 -2.28 -24.48
C PRO A 203 -18.10 -1.89 -24.89
N ASN A 204 -18.49 -0.64 -24.65
CA ASN A 204 -19.86 -0.15 -24.87
C ASN A 204 -20.38 -0.35 -26.32
N ASN A 205 -19.50 -0.43 -27.31
CA ASN A 205 -19.86 -0.61 -28.72
C ASN A 205 -19.44 -1.99 -29.26
N PHE A 206 -19.36 -2.98 -28.38
CA PHE A 206 -18.97 -4.34 -28.75
C PHE A 206 -20.07 -5.01 -29.59
N ASP A 207 -19.68 -5.52 -30.74
CA ASP A 207 -20.52 -6.33 -31.61
C ASP A 207 -19.75 -7.58 -32.02
N LEU A 208 -20.36 -8.75 -31.75
CA LEU A 208 -19.80 -10.07 -32.07
C LEU A 208 -19.64 -10.30 -33.58
N ASN A 209 -20.40 -9.57 -34.41
CA ASN A 209 -20.37 -9.70 -35.86
C ASN A 209 -19.36 -8.76 -36.54
N ASN A 210 -18.74 -7.86 -35.78
CA ASN A 210 -17.72 -6.94 -36.28
C ASN A 210 -16.31 -7.57 -36.26
N LYS A 211 -15.30 -6.77 -36.63
CA LYS A 211 -13.88 -7.19 -36.64
C LYS A 211 -13.48 -7.88 -35.32
N PRO A 212 -12.56 -8.87 -35.38
CA PRO A 212 -12.06 -9.55 -34.18
C PRO A 212 -11.57 -8.54 -33.15
N SER A 213 -12.06 -8.67 -31.91
CA SER A 213 -11.60 -7.87 -30.78
C SER A 213 -10.33 -8.44 -30.18
N HIS A 214 -9.47 -7.58 -29.64
CA HIS A 214 -8.33 -8.02 -28.85
C HIS A 214 -8.82 -8.63 -27.53
N LEU A 215 -8.18 -9.72 -27.09
CA LEU A 215 -8.52 -10.41 -25.85
C LEU A 215 -7.48 -10.14 -24.77
N VAL A 216 -7.94 -9.77 -23.58
CA VAL A 216 -7.12 -9.65 -22.36
C VAL A 216 -7.60 -10.68 -21.34
N ILE A 217 -6.69 -11.46 -20.78
CA ILE A 217 -7.00 -12.40 -19.69
C ILE A 217 -6.38 -11.88 -18.41
N ILE A 218 -7.19 -11.72 -17.36
CA ILE A 218 -6.78 -11.12 -16.08
C ILE A 218 -7.04 -12.14 -14.96
N PHE A 219 -5.99 -12.58 -14.29
CA PHE A 219 -6.08 -13.43 -13.09
C PHE A 219 -6.42 -12.60 -11.85
N ASP A 220 -6.72 -13.25 -10.72
CA ASP A 220 -7.23 -12.58 -9.52
C ASP A 220 -8.50 -11.75 -9.82
N GLY A 221 -9.40 -12.29 -10.66
CA GLY A 221 -10.45 -11.54 -11.34
C GLY A 221 -11.29 -10.64 -10.44
N LYS A 222 -11.82 -11.17 -9.33
CA LYS A 222 -12.58 -10.35 -8.37
C LYS A 222 -11.75 -9.22 -7.77
N ALA A 223 -10.48 -9.45 -7.49
CA ALA A 223 -9.60 -8.43 -6.93
C ALA A 223 -9.34 -7.28 -7.94
N PHE A 224 -9.11 -7.60 -9.21
CA PHE A 224 -8.95 -6.60 -10.26
C PHE A 224 -10.23 -5.82 -10.55
N ILE A 225 -11.40 -6.45 -10.40
CA ILE A 225 -12.69 -5.78 -10.56
C ILE A 225 -12.96 -4.85 -9.36
N GLU A 226 -12.84 -5.34 -8.13
CA GLU A 226 -13.26 -4.61 -6.93
C GLU A 226 -12.21 -3.62 -6.42
N PHE A 227 -10.93 -3.97 -6.42
CA PHE A 227 -9.87 -3.13 -5.85
C PHE A 227 -9.17 -2.28 -6.90
N THR A 228 -8.79 -2.87 -8.04
CA THR A 228 -8.09 -2.15 -9.10
C THR A 228 -9.04 -1.35 -9.99
N GLN A 229 -10.33 -1.70 -10.02
CA GLN A 229 -11.33 -1.14 -10.94
C GLN A 229 -10.89 -1.27 -12.40
N ALA A 230 -10.37 -2.45 -12.76
CA ALA A 230 -9.87 -2.71 -14.10
C ALA A 230 -10.89 -2.42 -15.23
N PRO A 231 -12.19 -2.74 -15.12
CA PRO A 231 -13.17 -2.35 -16.14
C PRO A 231 -13.20 -0.83 -16.41
N LEU A 232 -13.18 -0.03 -15.36
CA LEU A 232 -13.11 1.43 -15.46
C LEU A 232 -11.81 1.92 -16.13
N ILE A 233 -10.67 1.30 -15.78
CA ILE A 233 -9.38 1.61 -16.41
C ILE A 233 -9.45 1.32 -17.91
N LEU A 234 -10.01 0.17 -18.29
CA LEU A 234 -10.19 -0.21 -19.69
C LEU A 234 -11.09 0.77 -20.42
N ASP A 235 -12.22 1.17 -19.84
CA ASP A 235 -13.12 2.18 -20.41
C ASP A 235 -12.38 3.49 -20.67
N ASN A 236 -11.67 3.99 -19.65
CA ASN A 236 -10.94 5.25 -19.75
C ASN A 236 -9.80 5.22 -20.77
N LEU A 237 -9.07 4.10 -20.88
CA LEU A 237 -7.97 3.94 -21.84
C LEU A 237 -8.48 3.87 -23.28
N GLN A 238 -9.58 3.14 -23.50
CA GLN A 238 -10.22 3.00 -24.82
C GLN A 238 -10.82 4.33 -25.28
N ALA A 239 -11.50 5.06 -24.39
CA ALA A 239 -12.10 6.35 -24.72
C ALA A 239 -11.07 7.43 -25.11
N GLU A 240 -9.83 7.33 -24.63
CA GLU A 240 -8.71 8.20 -25.02
C GLU A 240 -7.80 7.59 -26.11
N ASN A 241 -8.23 6.51 -26.77
CA ASN A 241 -7.48 5.82 -27.81
C ASN A 241 -6.05 5.42 -27.39
N LYS A 242 -5.85 5.11 -26.10
CA LYS A 242 -4.55 4.62 -25.60
C LYS A 242 -4.36 3.13 -25.83
N ILE A 243 -5.46 2.40 -25.97
CA ILE A 243 -5.51 1.00 -26.40
C ILE A 243 -6.66 0.85 -27.40
N PRO A 244 -6.59 -0.13 -28.33
CA PRO A 244 -7.75 -0.49 -29.15
C PRO A 244 -8.86 -1.11 -28.27
N PRO A 245 -10.09 -1.25 -28.80
CA PRO A 245 -11.15 -1.96 -28.09
C PRO A 245 -10.74 -3.39 -27.71
N VAL A 246 -10.99 -3.75 -26.45
CA VAL A 246 -10.62 -5.08 -25.89
C VAL A 246 -11.80 -5.74 -25.21
N VAL A 247 -11.92 -7.05 -25.40
CA VAL A 247 -12.72 -7.93 -24.52
C VAL A 247 -11.78 -8.42 -23.41
N ALA A 248 -12.22 -8.34 -22.15
CA ALA A 248 -11.41 -8.81 -21.02
C ALA A 248 -12.13 -9.94 -20.28
N ILE A 249 -11.41 -11.03 -20.00
CA ILE A 249 -11.89 -12.14 -19.18
C ILE A 249 -11.15 -12.11 -17.85
N PHE A 250 -11.89 -11.86 -16.78
CA PHE A 250 -11.39 -11.88 -15.41
C PHE A 250 -11.63 -13.26 -14.80
N ILE A 251 -10.57 -13.97 -14.46
CA ILE A 251 -10.64 -15.34 -13.94
C ILE A 251 -10.51 -15.30 -12.42
N GLN A 252 -11.54 -15.77 -11.71
CA GLN A 252 -11.46 -15.91 -10.26
C GLN A 252 -10.47 -17.01 -9.89
N ASN A 253 -9.63 -16.74 -8.90
CA ASN A 253 -8.82 -17.78 -8.29
C ASN A 253 -9.72 -18.84 -7.66
N TYR A 254 -9.31 -20.09 -7.80
CA TYR A 254 -9.95 -21.21 -7.13
C TYR A 254 -9.93 -21.01 -5.61
N SER A 255 -11.02 -21.37 -4.94
CA SER A 255 -11.10 -21.35 -3.48
C SER A 255 -10.28 -22.52 -2.91
N GLY A 256 -8.98 -22.31 -2.73
CA GLY A 256 -8.07 -23.31 -2.19
C GLY A 256 -6.61 -22.91 -2.43
N PHE A 257 -5.69 -23.34 -1.57
CA PHE A 257 -4.26 -23.06 -1.66
C PHE A 257 -3.54 -23.70 -2.87
N SER A 258 -4.28 -24.15 -3.88
CA SER A 258 -3.71 -24.68 -5.12
C SER A 258 -3.31 -23.52 -6.03
N ARG A 259 -2.17 -22.89 -5.72
CA ARG A 259 -1.31 -22.38 -6.80
C ARG A 259 -0.69 -23.62 -7.43
N GLY A 260 -1.11 -23.95 -8.65
CA GLY A 260 -0.42 -24.96 -9.45
C GLY A 260 1.02 -24.54 -9.73
#